data_AF-A0A6N9VFV1-F1
#
_entry.id   AF-A0A6N9VFV1-F1
#
_cell.length_a   1.000
_cell.length_b   1.000
_cell.length_c   1.000
_cell.angle_alpha   90.00
_cell.angle_beta   90.00
_cell.angle_gamma   90.00
#
_symmetry.space_group_name_H-M   'P 1'
#
loop_
_entity.id
_entity.type
_entity.pdbx_description
1 polymer ?
#
loop_
_entity_poly.entity_id
_entity_poly.type
_entity_poly.pdbx_seq_one_letter_code
_entity_poly.pdbx_strand_id
1 'polypeptide(L)'
;DRAGDLHRLPEAASYAVKPVAGADSVGLQFLPREEVAARLDGTVLAQPRVDFRYEVSFVYVDRGFRYALHAPDPERRWELVPYEPTGTDLAFAGRFVEWNGLAHGVTRVDACRTREGELLL
;
A
#
# COMPACT_ATOMS: atom_id res chain seq x y z
N ASP A 1 9.11 -11.00 7.12
CA ASP A 1 10.43 -10.70 6.56
C ASP A 1 11.43 -11.85 6.77
N ARG A 2 11.18 -12.76 7.71
CA ARG A 2 11.93 -14.03 7.87
C ARG A 2 11.21 -15.20 7.23
N ALA A 3 11.95 -16.13 6.62
CA ALA A 3 11.40 -17.32 5.98
C ALA A 3 10.49 -18.15 6.91
N GLY A 4 10.89 -18.31 8.18
CA GLY A 4 10.12 -19.05 9.18
C GLY A 4 8.74 -18.47 9.48
N ASP A 5 8.50 -17.18 9.20
CA ASP A 5 7.22 -16.51 9.46
C ASP A 5 6.23 -16.62 8.28
N LEU A 6 6.62 -17.22 7.15
CA LEU A 6 5.78 -17.28 5.95
C LEU A 6 4.43 -17.97 6.20
N HIS A 7 4.38 -18.93 7.12
CA HIS A 7 3.16 -19.63 7.54
C HIS A 7 2.09 -18.70 8.16
N ARG A 8 2.47 -17.49 8.59
CA ARG A 8 1.56 -16.49 9.17
C ARG A 8 0.81 -15.68 8.13
N LEU A 9 1.25 -15.72 6.87
CA LEU A 9 0.56 -15.04 5.77
C LEU A 9 -0.60 -15.90 5.24
N PRO A 10 -1.75 -15.29 4.92
CA PRO A 10 -2.84 -15.95 4.21
C PRO A 10 -2.36 -16.64 2.93
N GLU A 11 -3.07 -17.70 2.52
CA GLU A 11 -2.82 -18.32 1.22
C GLU A 11 -3.27 -17.39 0.08
N ALA A 12 -2.41 -17.28 -0.92
CA ALA A 12 -2.62 -16.51 -2.14
C ALA A 12 -1.82 -17.15 -3.28
N ALA A 13 -2.30 -16.97 -4.52
CA ALA A 13 -1.64 -17.48 -5.72
C ALA A 13 -0.24 -16.87 -5.95
N SER A 14 -0.04 -15.63 -5.50
CA SER A 14 1.26 -14.95 -5.56
C SER A 14 1.39 -13.93 -4.44
N TYR A 15 2.63 -13.52 -4.17
CA TYR A 15 2.99 -12.57 -3.14
C TYR A 15 3.83 -11.45 -3.76
N ALA A 16 3.54 -10.22 -3.37
CA ALA A 16 4.42 -9.08 -3.62
C ALA A 16 5.62 -9.18 -2.67
N VAL A 17 6.82 -9.33 -3.24
CA VAL A 17 8.09 -9.33 -2.51
C VAL A 17 8.85 -8.06 -2.88
N LYS A 18 9.23 -7.26 -1.90
CA LYS A 18 9.90 -5.97 -2.12
C LYS A 18 10.88 -5.61 -0.99
N PRO A 19 11.94 -4.83 -1.26
CA PRO A 19 12.82 -4.30 -0.22
C PRO A 19 12.03 -3.52 0.84
N VAL A 20 12.42 -3.66 2.11
CA VAL A 20 11.84 -2.88 3.22
C VAL A 20 12.20 -1.40 3.05
N ALA A 21 13.46 -1.11 2.71
CA ALA A 21 13.95 0.24 2.40
C ALA A 21 13.91 0.50 0.88
N GLY A 22 12.73 0.38 0.27
CA GLY A 22 12.51 0.55 -1.17
C GLY A 22 11.62 1.74 -1.53
N ALA A 23 11.71 2.20 -2.77
CA ALA A 23 10.86 3.22 -3.36
C ALA A 23 10.67 2.95 -4.87
N ASP A 24 9.72 3.62 -5.51
CA ASP A 24 9.47 3.61 -6.96
C ASP A 24 9.33 2.21 -7.58
N SER A 25 8.78 1.26 -6.81
CA SER A 25 8.64 -0.15 -7.19
C SER A 25 9.98 -0.85 -7.50
N VAL A 26 11.12 -0.25 -7.18
CA VAL A 26 12.44 -0.86 -7.39
C VAL A 26 12.57 -2.11 -6.53
N GLY A 27 12.86 -3.25 -7.18
CA GLY A 27 12.98 -4.55 -6.53
C GLY A 27 11.64 -5.22 -6.18
N LEU A 28 10.49 -4.65 -6.58
CA LEU A 28 9.20 -5.33 -6.45
C LEU A 28 9.11 -6.50 -7.43
N GLN A 29 8.76 -7.68 -6.93
CA GLN A 29 8.48 -8.87 -7.71
C GLN A 29 7.19 -9.53 -7.23
N PHE A 30 6.49 -10.21 -8.13
CA PHE A 30 5.40 -11.11 -7.78
C PHE A 30 5.88 -12.55 -7.92
N LEU A 31 5.86 -13.30 -6.81
CA LEU A 31 6.40 -14.67 -6.75
C LEU A 31 5.33 -15.64 -6.21
N PRO A 32 5.32 -16.90 -6.65
CA PRO A 32 4.49 -17.93 -6.02
C PRO A 32 5.06 -18.30 -4.64
N ARG A 33 4.24 -18.90 -3.78
CA ARG A 33 4.54 -19.09 -2.34
C ARG A 33 5.86 -19.83 -2.10
N GLU A 34 6.11 -20.86 -2.89
CA GLU A 34 7.27 -21.73 -2.84
C GLU A 34 8.60 -20.99 -3.07
N GLU A 35 8.57 -19.88 -3.80
CA GLU A 35 9.75 -19.06 -4.07
C GLU A 35 9.96 -17.96 -3.03
N VAL A 36 8.92 -17.58 -2.28
CA VAL A 36 8.98 -16.46 -1.31
C VAL A 36 9.95 -16.76 -0.17
N ALA A 37 9.92 -17.97 0.38
CA ALA A 37 10.72 -18.33 1.55
C ALA A 37 12.23 -18.10 1.31
N ALA A 38 12.71 -18.40 0.09
CA ALA A 38 14.10 -18.23 -0.29
C ALA A 38 14.53 -16.75 -0.40
N ARG A 39 13.59 -15.80 -0.47
CA ARG A 39 13.88 -14.36 -0.55
C ARG A 39 13.86 -13.67 0.81
N LEU A 40 13.20 -14.25 1.81
CA LEU A 40 12.97 -13.62 3.11
C LEU A 40 14.20 -13.68 4.03
N ASP A 41 15.13 -12.76 3.81
CA ASP A 41 16.41 -12.61 4.53
C ASP A 41 16.41 -11.49 5.59
N GLY A 42 15.26 -10.84 5.82
CA GLY A 42 15.12 -9.69 6.72
C GLY A 42 15.32 -8.32 6.06
N THR A 43 15.77 -8.25 4.80
CA THR A 43 15.90 -7.00 4.04
C THR A 43 14.73 -6.74 3.10
N VAL A 44 13.94 -7.77 2.82
CA VAL A 44 12.71 -7.72 2.03
C VAL A 44 11.50 -8.17 2.84
N LEU A 45 10.32 -7.69 2.47
CA LEU A 45 9.04 -8.13 3.01
C LEU A 45 8.22 -8.84 1.92
N ALA A 46 7.29 -9.69 2.35
CA ALA A 46 6.31 -10.35 1.49
C ALA A 46 4.90 -10.03 1.96
N GLN A 47 4.00 -9.75 1.01
CA GLN A 47 2.58 -9.51 1.24
C GLN A 47 1.77 -10.34 0.22
N PRO A 48 0.64 -10.95 0.61
CA PRO A 48 -0.27 -11.55 -0.37
C PRO A 48 -0.61 -10.55 -1.46
N ARG A 49 -0.59 -10.97 -2.74
CA ARG A 49 -0.99 -10.09 -3.84
C ARG A 49 -2.50 -9.83 -3.73
N VAL A 50 -2.85 -8.58 -3.50
CA VAL A 50 -4.24 -8.12 -3.43
C VAL A 50 -4.69 -7.71 -4.84
N ASP A 51 -5.89 -8.14 -5.24
CA ASP A 51 -6.56 -7.61 -6.42
C ASP A 51 -7.34 -6.34 -6.01
N PHE A 52 -7.04 -5.24 -6.67
CA PHE A 52 -7.64 -3.94 -6.38
C PHE A 52 -7.98 -3.21 -7.68
N ARG A 53 -8.95 -2.30 -7.62
CA ARG A 53 -9.41 -1.50 -8.77
C ARG A 53 -8.38 -0.43 -9.15
N TYR A 54 -7.88 0.29 -8.16
CA TYR A 54 -6.88 1.36 -8.29
C TYR A 54 -6.26 1.71 -6.93
N GLU A 55 -5.16 2.44 -6.96
CA GLU A 55 -4.54 3.06 -5.78
C GLU A 55 -5.05 4.50 -5.59
N VAL A 56 -5.24 4.91 -4.34
CA VAL A 56 -5.60 6.28 -3.95
C VAL A 56 -4.57 6.82 -2.97
N SER A 57 -4.06 8.02 -3.24
CA SER A 57 -3.11 8.74 -2.41
C SER A 57 -3.79 9.89 -1.69
N PHE A 58 -3.83 9.87 -0.36
CA PHE A 58 -4.35 10.95 0.47
C PHE A 58 -3.19 11.83 0.96
N VAL A 59 -3.26 13.13 0.72
CA VAL A 59 -2.21 14.09 1.09
C VAL A 59 -2.65 14.98 2.24
N TYR A 60 -1.79 15.06 3.25
CA TYR A 60 -1.96 15.84 4.45
C TYR A 60 -0.81 16.83 4.61
N VAL A 61 -1.12 18.02 5.10
CA VAL A 61 -0.12 18.95 5.64
C VAL A 61 -0.39 19.06 7.13
N ASP A 62 0.63 18.78 7.93
CA ASP A 62 0.54 18.48 9.34
C ASP A 62 -0.47 17.34 9.55
N ARG A 63 -1.63 17.61 10.14
CA ARG A 63 -2.74 16.65 10.30
C ARG A 63 -3.97 17.01 9.46
N GLY A 64 -3.91 18.10 8.68
CA GLY A 64 -5.01 18.57 7.85
C GLY A 64 -5.02 17.90 6.49
N PHE A 65 -6.11 17.20 6.16
CA PHE A 65 -6.36 16.68 4.81
C PHE A 65 -6.37 17.83 3.79
N ARG A 66 -5.72 17.64 2.64
CA ARG A 66 -5.65 18.64 1.57
C ARG A 66 -6.34 18.20 0.30
N TYR A 67 -5.94 17.04 -0.21
CA TYR A 67 -6.50 16.48 -1.43
C TYR A 67 -6.19 14.99 -1.50
N ALA A 68 -6.89 14.28 -2.39
CA ALA A 68 -6.57 12.92 -2.76
C ALA A 68 -6.51 12.80 -4.28
N LEU A 69 -5.65 11.90 -4.75
CA LEU A 69 -5.49 11.58 -6.17
C LEU A 69 -5.56 10.07 -6.35
N HIS A 70 -6.03 9.63 -7.51
CA HIS A 70 -5.96 8.22 -7.90
C HIS A 70 -5.58 8.09 -9.37
N ALA A 71 -5.00 6.95 -9.75
CA ALA A 71 -4.82 6.56 -11.14
C ALA A 71 -5.96 5.62 -11.53
N PRO A 72 -6.92 6.02 -12.39
CA PRO A 72 -8.04 5.16 -12.78
C PRO A 72 -7.59 3.90 -13.52
N ASP A 73 -6.45 3.98 -14.22
CA ASP A 73 -5.79 2.88 -14.90
C ASP A 73 -4.53 2.47 -14.12
N PRO A 74 -4.50 1.28 -13.49
CA PRO A 74 -3.35 0.78 -12.75
C PRO A 74 -2.08 0.61 -13.60
N GLU A 75 -2.20 0.45 -14.92
CA GLU A 75 -1.04 0.36 -15.82
C GLU A 75 -0.46 1.75 -16.15
N ARG A 76 -1.19 2.83 -15.85
CA ARG A 76 -0.79 4.22 -16.11
C ARG A 76 -0.78 5.03 -14.82
N ARG A 77 -0.01 4.58 -13.83
CA ARG A 77 0.05 5.18 -12.48
C ARG A 77 0.47 6.66 -12.43
N TRP A 78 1.03 7.20 -13.52
CA TRP A 78 1.39 8.61 -13.65
C TRP A 78 0.20 9.51 -14.04
N GLU A 79 -0.92 8.94 -14.51
CA GLU A 79 -2.13 9.68 -14.90
C GLU A 79 -3.07 9.86 -13.73
N LEU A 80 -2.61 10.66 -12.78
CA LEU A 80 -3.35 10.99 -11.58
C LEU A 80 -4.48 11.97 -11.86
N VAL A 81 -5.67 11.65 -11.38
CA VAL A 81 -6.84 12.53 -11.40
C VAL A 81 -7.35 12.79 -9.98
N PRO A 82 -8.04 13.93 -9.73
CA PRO A 82 -8.69 14.19 -8.44
C PRO A 82 -9.56 13.02 -7.99
N TYR A 83 -9.53 12.77 -6.68
CA TYR A 83 -10.37 11.81 -6.01
C TYR A 83 -11.13 12.50 -4.89
N GLU A 84 -12.45 12.39 -4.90
CA GLU A 84 -13.35 12.96 -3.91
C GLU A 84 -13.60 11.91 -2.83
N PRO A 85 -12.94 12.01 -1.66
CA PRO A 85 -13.04 10.98 -0.65
C PRO A 85 -14.37 11.07 0.11
N THR A 86 -14.91 9.91 0.46
CA THR A 86 -16.04 9.84 1.40
C THR A 86 -15.57 10.08 2.84
N GLY A 87 -16.51 10.32 3.75
CA GLY A 87 -16.19 10.39 5.18
C GLY A 87 -15.52 9.11 5.71
N THR A 88 -15.90 7.95 5.19
CA THR A 88 -15.28 6.66 5.53
C THR A 88 -13.83 6.58 5.06
N ASP A 89 -13.52 7.11 3.88
CA ASP A 89 -12.17 7.12 3.33
C ASP A 89 -11.25 8.04 4.14
N LEU A 90 -11.73 9.23 4.50
CA LEU A 90 -10.99 10.16 5.35
C LEU A 90 -10.76 9.58 6.76
N ALA A 91 -11.76 8.91 7.32
CA ALA A 91 -11.62 8.22 8.60
C ALA A 91 -10.61 7.07 8.51
N PHE A 92 -10.55 6.35 7.39
CA PHE A 92 -9.54 5.32 7.15
C PHE A 92 -8.12 5.90 7.10
N ALA A 93 -7.89 6.86 6.20
CA ALA A 93 -6.57 7.43 5.97
C ALA A 93 -6.06 8.24 7.18
N GLY A 94 -6.96 8.96 7.86
CA GLY A 94 -6.64 9.76 9.03
C GLY A 94 -6.04 8.94 10.18
N ARG A 95 -6.43 7.67 10.38
CA ARG A 95 -5.84 6.82 11.44
C ARG A 95 -4.33 6.65 11.29
N PHE A 96 -3.81 6.61 10.07
CA PHE A 96 -2.37 6.44 9.82
C PHE A 96 -1.59 7.74 10.06
N VAL A 97 -2.18 8.88 9.71
CA VAL A 97 -1.64 10.21 10.06
C VAL A 97 -1.59 10.36 11.57
N GLU A 98 -2.64 9.92 12.26
CA GLU A 98 -2.69 9.98 13.72
C GLU A 98 -1.61 9.08 14.37
N TRP A 99 -1.46 7.86 13.84
CA TRP A 99 -0.49 6.86 14.30
C TRP A 99 0.98 7.28 14.10
N ASN A 100 1.29 8.02 13.02
CA ASN A 100 2.65 8.45 12.70
C ASN A 100 3.25 9.40 13.75
N GLY A 101 2.42 10.16 14.47
CA GLY A 101 2.85 10.99 15.60
C GLY A 101 3.63 12.27 15.24
N LEU A 102 3.94 12.50 13.96
CA LEU A 102 4.56 13.75 13.50
C LEU A 102 3.56 14.92 13.62
N ALA A 103 4.00 16.00 14.26
CA ALA A 103 3.20 17.21 14.46
C ALA A 103 3.18 18.11 13.21
N HIS A 104 4.28 18.11 12.45
CA HIS A 104 4.46 18.97 11.28
C HIS A 104 5.04 18.20 10.10
N GLY A 105 4.61 18.55 8.88
CA GLY A 105 5.18 18.02 7.64
C GLY A 105 4.16 17.69 6.56
N VAL A 106 4.61 17.01 5.51
CA VAL A 106 3.74 16.51 4.44
C VAL A 106 3.69 14.99 4.53
N THR A 107 2.49 14.44 4.71
CA THR A 107 2.27 12.99 4.80
C THR A 107 1.39 12.54 3.65
N ARG A 108 1.78 11.43 3.02
CA ARG A 108 0.96 10.73 2.03
C ARG A 108 0.59 9.35 2.54
N VAL A 109 -0.70 9.03 2.50
CA VAL A 109 -1.22 7.68 2.79
C VAL A 109 -1.67 7.09 1.46
N ASP A 110 -0.99 6.05 1.01
CA ASP A 110 -1.33 5.32 -0.21
C ASP A 110 -2.14 4.07 0.16
N ALA A 111 -3.33 3.93 -0.40
CA ALA A 111 -4.24 2.82 -0.12
C ALA A 111 -4.81 2.24 -1.41
N CYS A 112 -5.06 0.93 -1.41
CA CYS A 112 -5.70 0.25 -2.52
C CYS A 112 -7.23 0.26 -2.34
N ARG A 113 -7.96 0.61 -3.40
CA ARG A 113 -9.42 0.41 -3.47
C ARG A 113 -9.71 -1.02 -3.91
N THR A 114 -10.25 -1.86 -3.04
CA THR A 114 -10.59 -3.26 -3.35
C THR A 114 -11.65 -3.37 -4.45
N ARG A 115 -11.87 -4.59 -4.96
CA ARG A 115 -12.94 -4.87 -5.92
C ARG A 115 -14.32 -4.67 -5.31
N GLU A 116 -14.45 -4.86 -4.01
CA GLU A 116 -15.66 -4.70 -3.21
C GLU A 116 -15.88 -3.23 -2.79
N GLY A 117 -14.83 -2.41 -2.87
CA GLY A 117 -14.89 -0.97 -2.72
C GLY A 117 -14.40 -0.45 -1.38
N GLU A 118 -13.81 -1.27 -0.50
CA GLU A 118 -13.11 -0.80 0.70
C GLU A 118 -11.70 -0.29 0.40
N LEU A 119 -11.12 0.45 1.35
CA LEU A 119 -9.69 0.80 1.35
C LEU A 119 -8.89 -0.23 2.14
N LEU A 120 -7.71 -0.54 1.63
CA LEU A 120 -6.72 -1.41 2.26
C LEU A 120 -5.33 -0.76 2.23
N LEU A 121 -4.57 -0.92 3.33
CA LEU A 121 -3.16 -0.52 3.46
C LEU A 121 -2.35 -1.70 3.99
#